data_AF-A0A8S2S3P8-F1
#
_entry.id   AF-A0A8S2S3P8-F1
#
_cell.length_a   1.000
_cell.length_b   1.000
_cell.length_c   1.000
_cell.angle_alpha   90.00
_cell.angle_beta   90.00
_cell.angle_gamma   90.00
#
_symmetry.space_group_name_H-M   'P 1'
#
loop_
_entity.id
_entity.type
_entity.pdbx_description
1 polymer ?
#
loop_
_entity_poly.entity_id
_entity_poly.type
_entity_poly.pdbx_seq_one_letter_code
_entity_poly.pdbx_strand_id
1 'polypeptide(L)'
;MQHDSTVTTPTNNMTQQSMIEKMKQSFRLQPSSPPIMVHYLSPLVLRKELENIIETHDPNNSELYKIDFKEKHPILFWNLIWFFRRIHVSSYLFQMLSRSLLNPSDNDTKRDFKKDKCILGQELFDDKNSIRIRCMWDSAISHSDIAEPMYKTWEHDGYESCHTPVANALITDEHSTVTGKVIRSIVACIEQNDLDNPIRLFIKESSKSIRRRIRRRSMYREILFLAIVALGRDKFSHDVFDREYNNVFQKLNDKQRQLICDFDRCPSLAAVMCRRLFSSLEL
;
A
#
# COMPACT_ATOMS: atom_id res chain seq x y z
N MET A 1 1.77 31.77 58.75
CA MET A 1 2.66 31.58 57.59
C MET A 1 2.35 30.22 57.00
N GLN A 2 1.46 30.17 56.01
CA GLN A 2 1.15 28.97 55.23
C GLN A 2 1.54 29.28 53.78
N HIS A 3 2.43 28.44 53.25
CA HIS A 3 2.90 28.47 51.87
C HIS A 3 1.82 27.85 50.98
N ASP A 4 1.24 28.64 50.06
CA ASP A 4 0.49 28.11 48.92
C ASP A 4 1.46 27.89 47.76
N SER A 5 1.69 26.62 47.44
CA SER A 5 2.44 26.18 46.27
C SER A 5 1.48 25.95 45.11
N THR A 6 1.40 26.91 44.18
CA THR A 6 0.73 26.71 42.89
C THR A 6 1.57 25.77 42.02
N VAL A 7 1.14 24.52 41.89
CA VAL A 7 1.67 23.54 40.94
C VAL A 7 1.10 23.83 39.55
N THR A 8 1.90 24.45 38.68
CA THR A 8 1.61 24.57 37.24
C THR A 8 2.03 23.28 36.54
N THR A 9 1.08 22.38 36.26
CA THR A 9 1.27 21.27 35.32
C THR A 9 1.28 21.80 33.88
N PRO A 10 2.29 21.49 33.04
CA PRO A 10 2.23 21.82 31.62
C PRO A 10 1.32 20.81 30.91
N THR A 11 0.13 21.25 30.52
CA THR A 11 -0.78 20.52 29.63
C THR A 11 -0.14 20.39 28.25
N ASN A 12 0.37 19.20 27.97
CA ASN A 12 0.96 18.82 26.69
C ASN A 12 -0.15 18.48 25.68
N ASN A 13 -0.81 19.51 25.16
CA ASN A 13 -1.83 19.36 24.11
C ASN A 13 -1.14 19.16 22.75
N MET A 14 -0.62 17.95 22.49
CA MET A 14 -0.35 17.53 21.11
C MET A 14 -1.70 17.31 20.42
N THR A 15 -2.09 18.25 19.56
CA THR A 15 -3.28 18.15 18.71
C THR A 15 -3.20 16.91 17.83
N GLN A 16 -4.33 16.22 17.60
CA GLN A 16 -4.42 15.04 16.73
C GLN A 16 -3.81 15.26 15.33
N GLN A 17 -3.81 16.51 14.84
CA GLN A 17 -3.10 16.91 13.62
C GLN A 17 -1.59 16.71 13.69
N SER A 18 -0.94 16.98 14.83
CA SER A 18 0.48 16.70 15.05
C SER A 18 0.79 15.19 15.03
N MET A 19 -0.13 14.36 15.54
CA MET A 19 0.01 12.90 15.45
C MET A 19 -0.14 12.41 14.02
N ILE A 20 -1.11 12.95 13.28
CA ILE A 20 -1.32 12.62 11.85
C ILE A 20 -0.13 13.10 11.02
N GLU A 21 0.44 14.27 11.29
CA GLU A 21 1.65 14.76 10.63
C GLU A 21 2.87 13.92 10.97
N LYS A 22 3.07 13.53 12.23
CA LYS A 22 4.13 12.57 12.61
C LYS A 22 3.93 11.21 11.96
N MET A 23 2.69 10.75 11.85
CA MET A 23 2.36 9.52 11.12
C MET A 23 2.74 9.69 9.65
N LYS A 24 2.29 10.75 8.97
CA LYS A 24 2.64 11.11 7.58
C LYS A 24 4.15 11.27 7.38
N GLN A 25 4.88 11.80 8.34
CA GLN A 25 6.33 11.98 8.30
C GLN A 25 7.08 10.65 8.48
N SER A 26 6.50 9.69 9.20
CA SER A 26 7.01 8.30 9.25
C SER A 26 6.86 7.55 7.91
N PHE A 27 5.94 7.97 7.03
CA PHE A 27 5.86 7.46 5.65
C PHE A 27 6.98 7.99 4.74
N ARG A 28 7.66 9.09 5.13
CA ARG A 28 8.78 9.70 4.38
C ARG A 28 10.16 9.30 4.91
N LEU A 29 10.27 8.24 5.71
CA LEU A 29 11.57 7.70 6.07
C LEU A 29 12.20 7.11 4.81
N GLN A 30 13.19 7.83 4.27
CA GLN A 30 14.14 7.30 3.30
C GLN A 30 14.67 5.97 3.86
N PRO A 31 14.51 4.84 3.16
CA PRO A 31 15.04 3.59 3.66
C PRO A 31 16.56 3.74 3.77
N SER A 32 17.11 3.54 4.98
CA SER A 32 18.55 3.62 5.26
C SER A 32 19.37 2.55 4.52
N SER A 33 18.71 1.66 3.80
CA SER A 33 19.27 0.56 3.02
C SER A 33 18.59 0.46 1.65
N PRO A 34 19.29 0.00 0.61
CA PRO A 34 18.68 -0.24 -0.69
C PRO A 34 17.51 -1.25 -0.59
N PRO A 35 16.51 -1.13 -1.47
CA PRO A 35 15.39 -2.04 -1.50
C PRO A 35 15.82 -3.46 -1.85
N ILE A 36 15.25 -4.45 -1.16
CA ILE A 36 15.49 -5.86 -1.44
C ILE A 36 14.46 -6.33 -2.46
N MET A 37 14.94 -6.86 -3.60
CA MET A 37 14.10 -7.46 -4.63
C MET A 37 14.13 -8.98 -4.53
N VAL A 38 12.96 -9.59 -4.44
CA VAL A 38 12.81 -11.05 -4.28
C VAL A 38 11.81 -11.56 -5.32
N HIS A 39 12.10 -12.72 -5.91
CA HIS A 39 11.19 -13.38 -6.83
C HIS A 39 9.91 -13.78 -6.12
N TYR A 40 8.77 -13.40 -6.68
CA TYR A 40 7.47 -13.82 -6.19
C TYR A 40 7.26 -15.31 -6.49
N LEU A 41 6.85 -16.07 -5.48
CA LEU A 41 6.46 -17.47 -5.62
C LEU A 41 4.93 -17.57 -5.64
N SER A 42 4.40 -18.34 -6.58
CA SER A 42 2.96 -18.65 -6.55
C SER A 42 2.62 -19.45 -5.28
N PRO A 43 1.37 -19.41 -4.79
CA PRO A 43 1.00 -20.12 -3.56
C PRO A 43 1.32 -21.62 -3.59
N LEU A 44 1.21 -22.26 -4.76
CA LEU A 44 1.50 -23.68 -4.94
C LEU A 44 2.99 -23.98 -4.86
N VAL A 45 3.81 -23.14 -5.52
CA VAL A 45 5.27 -23.28 -5.46
C VAL A 45 5.74 -23.00 -4.03
N LEU A 46 5.20 -21.95 -3.39
CA LEU A 46 5.53 -21.60 -2.02
C LEU A 46 5.26 -22.76 -1.05
N ARG A 47 4.08 -23.39 -1.18
CA ARG A 47 3.71 -24.55 -0.39
C ARG A 47 4.68 -25.71 -0.61
N LYS A 48 4.96 -26.06 -1.87
CA LYS A 48 5.87 -27.16 -2.22
C LYS A 48 7.28 -26.92 -1.67
N GLU A 49 7.82 -25.72 -1.84
CA GLU A 49 9.16 -25.39 -1.34
C GLU A 49 9.21 -25.44 0.20
N LEU A 50 8.14 -25.01 0.88
CA LEU A 50 8.04 -25.14 2.33
C LEU A 50 7.98 -26.61 2.77
N GLU A 51 7.14 -27.43 2.13
CA GLU A 51 7.01 -28.87 2.40
C GLU A 51 8.37 -29.57 2.19
N ASN A 52 9.08 -29.27 1.10
CA ASN A 52 10.40 -29.83 0.82
C ASN A 52 11.43 -29.53 1.94
N ILE A 53 11.44 -28.31 2.48
CA ILE A 53 12.34 -27.96 3.59
C ILE A 53 11.98 -28.75 4.83
N ILE A 54 10.69 -28.86 5.13
CA ILE A 54 10.22 -29.61 6.30
C ILE A 54 10.64 -31.08 6.19
N GLU A 55 10.44 -31.69 5.02
CA GLU A 55 10.76 -33.09 4.76
C GLU A 55 12.27 -33.38 4.72
N THR A 56 13.06 -32.48 4.12
CA THR A 56 14.49 -32.72 3.84
C THR A 56 15.40 -32.24 4.96
N HIS A 57 15.09 -31.07 5.52
CA HIS A 57 15.99 -30.34 6.40
C HIS A 57 15.45 -30.20 7.81
N ASP A 58 14.20 -30.60 8.07
CA ASP A 58 13.56 -30.40 9.36
C ASP A 58 12.96 -31.65 10.04
N PRO A 59 13.72 -32.76 10.19
CA PRO A 59 13.20 -33.98 10.84
C PRO A 59 12.79 -33.75 12.32
N ASN A 60 13.23 -32.65 12.95
CA ASN A 60 12.92 -32.28 14.33
C ASN A 60 12.10 -30.97 14.46
N ASN A 61 11.51 -30.44 13.38
CA ASN A 61 10.78 -29.16 13.38
C ASN A 61 11.56 -27.96 14.00
N SER A 62 12.89 -27.93 13.86
CA SER A 62 13.80 -26.90 14.35
C SER A 62 14.39 -25.98 13.28
N GLU A 63 14.47 -26.38 12.00
CA GLU A 63 15.13 -25.61 10.93
C GLU A 63 14.38 -24.30 10.66
N LEU A 64 13.04 -24.33 10.67
CA LEU A 64 12.20 -23.13 10.49
C LEU A 64 12.34 -22.10 11.62
N TYR A 65 12.92 -22.46 12.76
CA TYR A 65 13.11 -21.59 13.91
C TYR A 65 14.54 -21.04 14.03
N LYS A 66 15.45 -21.47 13.14
CA LYS A 66 16.84 -20.99 13.15
C LYS A 66 16.92 -19.58 12.59
N ILE A 67 17.72 -18.75 13.25
CA ILE A 67 17.92 -17.34 12.87
C ILE A 67 18.45 -17.23 11.43
N ASP A 68 19.21 -18.22 10.95
CA ASP A 68 19.81 -18.26 9.62
C ASP A 68 18.86 -18.70 8.49
N PHE A 69 17.59 -19.00 8.79
CA PHE A 69 16.62 -19.45 7.79
C PHE A 69 16.38 -18.40 6.70
N LYS A 70 16.37 -17.11 7.06
CA LYS A 70 16.26 -15.99 6.12
C LYS A 70 17.46 -15.95 5.17
N GLU A 71 18.67 -16.20 5.69
CA GLU A 71 19.91 -16.17 4.92
C GLU A 71 20.03 -17.39 4.00
N LYS A 72 19.60 -18.58 4.45
CA LYS A 72 19.59 -19.81 3.66
C LYS A 72 18.49 -19.82 2.58
N HIS A 73 17.30 -19.34 2.91
CA HIS A 73 16.12 -19.41 2.05
C HIS A 73 15.42 -18.04 1.89
N PRO A 74 16.11 -17.01 1.38
CA PRO A 74 15.60 -15.64 1.36
C PRO A 74 14.31 -15.51 0.53
N ILE A 75 14.24 -16.21 -0.62
CA ILE A 75 13.06 -16.15 -1.50
C ILE A 75 11.83 -16.69 -0.79
N LEU A 76 11.95 -17.87 -0.17
CA LEU A 76 10.87 -18.51 0.56
C LEU A 76 10.44 -17.66 1.76
N PHE A 77 11.40 -17.19 2.57
CA PHE A 77 11.15 -16.40 3.76
C PHE A 77 10.32 -15.13 3.47
N TRP A 78 10.73 -14.32 2.49
CA TRP A 78 10.02 -13.08 2.18
C TRP A 78 8.62 -13.32 1.59
N ASN A 79 8.45 -14.37 0.77
CA ASN A 79 7.12 -14.74 0.30
C ASN A 79 6.23 -15.22 1.46
N LEU A 80 6.74 -16.02 2.41
CA LEU A 80 5.98 -16.46 3.58
C LEU A 80 5.53 -15.28 4.44
N ILE A 81 6.43 -14.33 4.72
CA ILE A 81 6.13 -13.09 5.45
C ILE A 81 5.00 -12.33 4.74
N TRP A 82 5.09 -12.17 3.41
CA TRP A 82 4.08 -11.47 2.63
C TRP A 82 2.73 -12.20 2.67
N PHE A 83 2.70 -13.52 2.42
CA PHE A 83 1.47 -14.30 2.44
C PHE A 83 0.83 -14.31 3.83
N PHE A 84 1.58 -14.64 4.88
CA PHE A 84 1.04 -14.69 6.24
C PHE A 84 0.48 -13.34 6.68
N ARG A 85 1.13 -12.24 6.29
CA ARG A 85 0.61 -10.90 6.53
C ARG A 85 -0.69 -10.64 5.77
N ARG A 86 -0.78 -11.10 4.51
CA ARG A 86 -1.94 -10.95 3.60
C ARG A 86 -3.16 -11.79 3.96
N ILE A 87 -2.99 -12.92 4.64
CA ILE A 87 -4.10 -13.78 5.11
C ILE A 87 -4.32 -13.69 6.63
N HIS A 88 -3.68 -12.73 7.31
CA HIS A 88 -3.77 -12.55 8.77
C HIS A 88 -3.44 -13.83 9.57
N VAL A 89 -2.45 -14.61 9.12
CA VAL A 89 -1.98 -15.78 9.87
C VAL A 89 -0.91 -15.36 10.87
N SER A 90 -1.12 -15.70 12.14
CA SER A 90 -0.16 -15.47 13.21
C SER A 90 1.02 -16.42 13.02
N SER A 91 2.25 -15.89 13.04
CA SER A 91 3.44 -16.70 12.82
C SER A 91 4.65 -16.19 13.59
N TYR A 92 5.49 -17.14 14.00
CA TYR A 92 6.80 -16.87 14.59
C TYR A 92 7.79 -16.26 13.60
N LEU A 93 7.55 -16.36 12.29
CA LEU A 93 8.41 -15.75 11.26
C LEU A 93 8.55 -14.22 11.45
N PHE A 94 7.50 -13.56 11.93
CA PHE A 94 7.55 -12.12 12.23
C PHE A 94 8.49 -11.80 13.41
N GLN A 95 8.58 -12.70 14.39
CA GLN A 95 9.52 -12.57 15.50
C GLN A 95 10.96 -12.84 15.05
N MET A 96 11.16 -13.79 14.13
CA MET A 96 12.48 -14.04 13.54
C MET A 96 12.99 -12.86 12.73
N LEU A 97 12.10 -12.21 11.97
CA LEU A 97 12.45 -10.95 11.30
C LEU A 97 12.93 -9.90 12.31
N SER A 98 12.28 -9.83 13.49
CA SER A 98 12.70 -8.95 14.59
C SER A 98 14.10 -9.32 15.07
N ARG A 99 14.38 -10.60 15.31
CA ARG A 99 15.72 -11.05 15.73
C ARG A 99 16.82 -10.81 14.69
N SER A 100 16.53 -10.93 13.40
CA SER A 100 17.51 -10.76 12.31
C SER A 100 17.82 -9.29 12.00
N LEU A 101 16.84 -8.38 12.19
CA LEU A 101 17.02 -6.95 11.94
C LEU A 101 17.54 -6.18 13.16
N LEU A 102 17.40 -6.74 14.36
CA LEU A 102 18.00 -6.21 15.58
C LEU A 102 19.45 -6.69 15.67
N ASN A 103 20.40 -5.76 15.68
CA ASN A 103 21.82 -6.07 15.70
C ASN A 103 22.17 -7.02 16.86
N PRO A 104 23.05 -8.01 16.65
CA PRO A 104 23.58 -8.86 17.71
C PRO A 104 24.54 -8.15 18.68
N SER A 105 24.69 -6.81 18.57
CA SER A 105 25.58 -6.02 19.44
C SER A 105 25.06 -5.82 20.86
N ASP A 106 23.77 -6.09 21.10
CA ASP A 106 23.24 -6.15 22.46
C ASP A 106 23.43 -7.57 23.00
N ASN A 107 24.39 -7.72 23.91
CA ASN A 107 24.77 -8.95 24.61
C ASN A 107 23.66 -9.58 25.49
N ASP A 108 22.39 -9.31 25.24
CA ASP A 108 21.25 -9.90 25.95
C ASP A 108 20.74 -11.15 25.24
N THR A 109 21.56 -12.20 25.22
CA THR A 109 21.18 -13.57 24.81
C THR A 109 20.20 -14.26 25.79
N LYS A 110 19.60 -13.52 26.73
CA LYS A 110 18.73 -14.05 27.80
C LYS A 110 17.48 -13.21 28.06
N ARG A 111 16.78 -12.73 27.02
CA ARG A 111 15.38 -12.32 27.23
C ARG A 111 14.51 -13.56 27.23
N ASP A 112 14.07 -13.99 28.41
CA ASP A 112 13.10 -15.07 28.58
C ASP A 112 11.77 -14.68 27.90
N PHE A 113 11.54 -15.22 26.71
CA PHE A 113 10.36 -15.02 25.85
C PHE A 113 9.07 -15.64 26.40
N LYS A 114 8.95 -15.81 27.72
CA LYS A 114 7.78 -16.41 28.36
C LYS A 114 6.74 -15.34 28.70
N LYS A 115 6.17 -14.65 27.70
CA LYS A 115 4.84 -13.97 27.73
C LYS A 115 4.60 -12.87 26.68
N ASP A 116 5.44 -12.71 25.66
CA ASP A 116 5.15 -11.69 24.65
C ASP A 116 4.10 -12.21 23.67
N LYS A 117 2.86 -11.92 24.05
CA LYS A 117 1.60 -12.13 23.35
C LYS A 117 1.81 -11.87 21.86
N CYS A 118 1.82 -12.95 21.07
CA CYS A 118 1.82 -12.89 19.63
C CYS A 118 0.49 -12.25 19.20
N ILE A 119 0.49 -10.94 18.95
CA ILE A 119 -0.67 -10.24 18.42
C ILE A 119 -0.32 -9.74 17.02
N LEU A 120 -0.85 -10.47 16.04
CA LEU A 120 -1.15 -9.94 14.72
C LEU A 120 -1.72 -8.54 14.84
N GLY A 121 -1.01 -7.53 14.34
CA GLY A 121 -1.63 -6.29 13.89
C GLY A 121 -2.49 -5.54 14.92
N GLN A 122 -2.19 -5.66 16.22
CA GLN A 122 -2.66 -4.66 17.17
C GLN A 122 -1.46 -3.82 17.58
N GLU A 123 -1.63 -2.53 17.39
CA GLU A 123 -0.85 -1.43 17.91
C GLU A 123 -0.57 -1.61 19.41
N LEU A 124 0.43 -2.41 19.75
CA LEU A 124 1.13 -2.33 21.01
C LEU A 124 2.53 -1.87 20.67
N PHE A 125 2.61 -0.55 20.51
CA PHE A 125 3.82 0.21 20.33
C PHE A 125 4.63 0.15 21.61
N ASP A 126 5.82 -0.46 21.54
CA ASP A 126 6.92 -0.11 22.43
C ASP A 126 8.07 0.40 21.56
N ASP A 127 8.42 1.67 21.80
CA ASP A 127 8.75 2.67 20.77
C ASP A 127 10.14 2.56 20.12
N LYS A 128 10.90 1.50 20.37
CA LYS A 128 12.32 1.44 19.92
C LYS A 128 12.74 0.21 19.13
N ASN A 129 11.96 -0.88 19.13
CA ASN A 129 12.33 -2.14 18.46
C ASN A 129 11.20 -2.82 17.66
N SER A 130 10.08 -2.13 17.43
CA SER A 130 8.93 -2.73 16.76
C SER A 130 9.11 -2.77 15.24
N ILE A 131 9.00 -3.96 14.64
CA ILE A 131 8.91 -4.09 13.18
C ILE A 131 7.48 -3.89 12.72
N ARG A 132 7.30 -3.00 11.73
CA ARG A 132 6.02 -2.82 11.04
C ARG A 132 6.09 -3.38 9.62
N ILE A 133 5.16 -4.27 9.30
CA ILE A 133 5.03 -4.83 7.95
C ILE A 133 3.76 -4.28 7.31
N ARG A 134 3.95 -3.47 6.28
CA ARG A 134 2.90 -2.90 5.45
C ARG A 134 2.91 -3.56 4.08
N CYS A 135 1.75 -4.01 3.64
CA CYS A 135 1.58 -4.49 2.29
C CYS A 135 0.96 -3.35 1.47
N MET A 136 1.68 -2.85 0.47
CA MET A 136 1.27 -1.70 -0.33
C MET A 136 0.73 -2.13 -1.70
N TRP A 137 -0.12 -1.31 -2.32
CA TRP A 137 -0.52 -1.48 -3.72
C TRP A 137 0.55 -1.08 -4.72
N ASP A 138 1.28 0.00 -4.43
CA ASP A 138 2.38 0.49 -5.25
C ASP A 138 3.70 0.40 -4.49
N SER A 139 4.75 -0.04 -5.18
CA SER A 139 6.12 0.05 -4.69
C SER A 139 6.79 1.28 -5.28
N ALA A 140 7.57 2.01 -4.47
CA ALA A 140 8.36 3.15 -4.94
C ALA A 140 9.46 2.75 -5.96
N ILE A 141 9.80 1.46 -6.02
CA ILE A 141 10.92 0.93 -6.81
C ILE A 141 10.43 0.26 -8.10
N SER A 142 9.12 0.01 -8.22
CA SER A 142 8.53 -0.66 -9.37
C SER A 142 7.87 0.36 -10.31
N HIS A 143 8.00 0.12 -11.61
CA HIS A 143 7.36 0.87 -12.70
C HIS A 143 7.96 2.24 -13.04
N SER A 144 9.29 2.33 -13.22
CA SER A 144 9.92 3.52 -13.82
C SER A 144 9.41 3.84 -15.23
N ASP A 145 8.81 2.84 -15.90
CA ASP A 145 8.26 2.92 -17.25
C ASP A 145 6.79 3.40 -17.31
N ILE A 146 6.14 3.59 -16.16
CA ILE A 146 4.74 4.03 -16.08
C ILE A 146 4.70 5.33 -15.27
N ALA A 147 3.88 6.30 -15.72
CA ALA A 147 3.63 7.51 -14.94
C ALA A 147 3.18 7.20 -13.50
N GLU A 148 3.32 8.20 -12.63
CA GLU A 148 2.86 8.11 -11.27
C GLU A 148 1.33 7.88 -11.19
N PRO A 149 0.81 7.08 -10.23
CA PRO A 149 -0.62 6.91 -10.05
C PRO A 149 -1.33 8.22 -9.72
N MET A 150 -2.54 8.41 -10.24
CA MET A 150 -3.34 9.64 -10.04
C MET A 150 -3.54 9.99 -8.57
N TYR A 151 -3.70 9.01 -7.67
CA TYR A 151 -3.91 9.27 -6.24
C TYR A 151 -2.68 9.91 -5.58
N LYS A 152 -1.45 9.54 -6.00
CA LYS A 152 -0.23 10.16 -5.47
C LYS A 152 -0.09 11.59 -5.97
N THR A 153 -0.37 11.83 -7.25
CA THR A 153 -0.41 13.18 -7.81
C THR A 153 -1.45 14.04 -7.06
N TRP A 154 -2.61 13.48 -6.73
CA TRP A 154 -3.60 14.16 -5.89
C TRP A 154 -3.10 14.42 -4.46
N GLU A 155 -2.39 13.51 -3.83
CA GLU A 155 -1.81 13.75 -2.49
C GLU A 155 -0.72 14.84 -2.50
N HIS A 156 0.06 14.93 -3.58
CA HIS A 156 1.09 15.95 -3.76
C HIS A 156 0.51 17.34 -4.10
N ASP A 157 -0.46 17.40 -5.01
CA ASP A 157 -1.00 18.66 -5.53
C ASP A 157 -2.25 19.16 -4.79
N GLY A 158 -2.96 18.27 -4.10
CA GLY A 158 -4.30 18.50 -3.56
C GLY A 158 -4.37 19.20 -2.21
N TYR A 159 -3.25 19.31 -1.48
CA TYR A 159 -3.23 19.94 -0.15
C TYR A 159 -2.57 21.32 -0.10
N GLU A 160 -1.57 21.62 -0.94
CA GLU A 160 -0.78 22.87 -0.81
C GLU A 160 -0.37 23.56 -2.12
N SER A 161 -0.71 23.06 -3.31
CA SER A 161 -0.28 23.70 -4.57
C SER A 161 -1.21 24.85 -4.99
N CYS A 162 -1.30 25.87 -4.14
CA CYS A 162 -1.56 27.23 -4.57
C CYS A 162 -0.20 27.85 -4.96
N HIS A 163 -0.08 28.31 -6.20
CA HIS A 163 1.02 29.14 -6.69
C HIS A 163 2.38 28.43 -6.90
N THR A 164 2.57 27.79 -8.06
CA THR A 164 3.69 28.13 -8.97
C THR A 164 3.52 27.42 -10.32
N PRO A 165 3.52 28.16 -11.45
CA PRO A 165 3.47 27.57 -12.79
C PRO A 165 4.67 26.67 -13.14
N VAL A 166 5.75 26.75 -12.35
CA VAL A 166 7.05 26.15 -12.65
C VAL A 166 7.12 24.65 -12.27
N ALA A 167 6.45 24.22 -11.19
CA ALA A 167 6.44 22.81 -10.78
C ALA A 167 5.71 21.90 -11.78
N ASN A 168 4.61 22.39 -12.37
CA ASN A 168 3.86 21.68 -13.42
C ASN A 168 4.63 21.54 -14.75
N ALA A 169 5.65 22.39 -14.99
CA ALA A 169 6.45 22.37 -16.21
C ALA A 169 7.67 21.44 -16.13
N LEU A 170 8.05 21.00 -14.91
CA LEU A 170 9.20 20.13 -14.67
C LEU A 170 8.84 18.63 -14.59
N ILE A 171 7.54 18.31 -14.50
CA ILE A 171 7.06 16.94 -14.73
C ILE A 171 7.09 16.73 -16.24
N THR A 172 8.15 16.11 -16.74
CA THR A 172 8.32 15.79 -18.15
C THR A 172 7.08 15.03 -18.66
N ASP A 173 6.36 15.68 -19.58
CA ASP A 173 5.08 15.29 -20.22
C ASP A 173 5.15 13.97 -21.02
N GLU A 174 6.27 13.25 -20.98
CA GLU A 174 6.51 12.08 -21.83
C GLU A 174 5.79 10.82 -21.36
N HIS A 175 5.46 10.72 -20.06
CA HIS A 175 4.80 9.54 -19.50
C HIS A 175 3.45 9.82 -18.83
N SER A 176 3.14 11.08 -18.47
CA SER A 176 1.89 11.40 -17.78
C SER A 176 0.67 11.12 -18.66
N THR A 177 -0.24 10.28 -18.16
CA THR A 177 -1.46 9.90 -18.90
C THR A 177 -2.62 10.86 -18.66
N VAL A 178 -2.61 11.59 -17.53
CA VAL A 178 -3.68 12.49 -17.08
C VAL A 178 -3.06 13.68 -16.33
N THR A 179 -3.46 14.90 -16.70
CA THR A 179 -2.95 16.13 -16.07
C THR A 179 -3.56 16.39 -14.68
N GLY A 180 -2.83 17.04 -13.77
CA GLY A 180 -3.33 17.37 -12.43
C GLY A 180 -4.63 18.21 -12.41
N LYS A 181 -4.89 19.02 -13.45
CA LYS A 181 -6.18 19.71 -13.63
C LYS A 181 -7.33 18.73 -13.83
N VAL A 182 -7.13 17.70 -14.67
CA VAL A 182 -8.13 16.67 -14.93
C VAL A 182 -8.35 15.80 -13.69
N ILE A 183 -7.29 15.49 -12.93
CA ILE A 183 -7.41 14.78 -11.65
C ILE A 183 -8.33 15.53 -10.69
N ARG A 184 -8.17 16.86 -10.55
CA ARG A 184 -9.06 17.70 -9.73
C ARG A 184 -10.51 17.67 -10.19
N SER A 185 -10.74 17.77 -11.51
CA SER A 185 -12.09 17.67 -12.07
C SER A 185 -12.72 16.29 -11.80
N ILE A 186 -11.93 15.22 -11.92
CA ILE A 186 -12.39 13.86 -11.60
C ILE A 186 -12.78 13.76 -10.12
N VAL A 187 -11.96 14.26 -9.20
CA VAL A 187 -12.28 14.27 -7.76
C VAL A 187 -13.58 15.04 -7.49
N ALA A 188 -13.75 16.22 -8.06
CA ALA A 188 -14.96 17.03 -7.87
C ALA A 188 -16.24 16.29 -8.32
N CYS A 189 -16.17 15.50 -9.40
CA CYS A 189 -17.29 14.64 -9.82
C CYS A 189 -17.52 13.48 -8.85
N ILE A 190 -16.45 12.81 -8.39
CA ILE A 190 -16.54 11.70 -7.43
C ILE A 190 -17.18 12.16 -6.11
N GLU A 191 -16.83 13.35 -5.62
CA GLU A 191 -17.42 13.95 -4.42
C GLU A 191 -18.92 14.23 -4.57
N GLN A 192 -19.39 14.43 -5.81
CA GLN A 192 -20.80 14.59 -6.17
C GLN A 192 -21.49 13.26 -6.48
N ASN A 193 -20.86 12.13 -6.16
CA ASN A 193 -21.36 10.77 -6.43
C ASN A 193 -21.61 10.49 -7.93
N ASP A 194 -20.81 11.09 -8.80
CA ASP A 194 -20.84 10.90 -10.24
C ASP A 194 -19.59 10.16 -10.72
N LEU A 195 -19.79 8.98 -11.32
CA LEU A 195 -18.72 8.20 -11.97
C LEU A 195 -18.79 8.23 -13.50
N ASP A 196 -19.86 8.77 -14.10
CA ASP A 196 -19.97 8.86 -15.55
C ASP A 196 -18.98 9.87 -16.11
N ASN A 197 -18.97 11.10 -15.56
CA ASN A 197 -18.03 12.13 -16.01
C ASN A 197 -16.56 11.77 -15.78
N PRO A 198 -16.14 11.25 -14.61
CA PRO A 198 -14.77 10.77 -14.39
C PRO A 198 -14.26 9.80 -15.44
N ILE A 199 -15.05 8.78 -15.76
CA ILE A 199 -14.70 7.74 -16.72
C ILE A 199 -14.53 8.37 -18.11
N ARG A 200 -15.46 9.24 -18.53
CA ARG A 200 -15.38 9.91 -19.84
C ARG A 200 -14.20 10.87 -19.93
N LEU A 201 -13.93 11.64 -18.88
CA LEU A 201 -12.78 12.54 -18.80
C LEU A 201 -11.47 11.77 -18.89
N PHE A 202 -11.34 10.67 -18.14
CA PHE A 202 -10.17 9.80 -18.21
C PHE A 202 -9.92 9.28 -19.62
N ILE A 203 -10.94 8.72 -20.28
CA ILE A 203 -10.82 8.19 -21.65
C ILE A 203 -10.38 9.30 -22.64
N LYS A 204 -10.94 10.51 -22.49
CA LYS A 204 -10.60 11.64 -23.36
C LYS A 204 -9.13 12.04 -23.22
N GLU A 205 -8.66 12.20 -21.98
CA GLU A 205 -7.29 12.65 -21.69
C GLU A 205 -6.26 11.58 -22.06
N SER A 206 -6.52 10.34 -21.66
CA SER A 206 -5.65 9.19 -21.94
C SER A 206 -5.65 8.78 -23.42
N SER A 207 -6.57 9.28 -24.26
CA SER A 207 -6.71 8.87 -25.66
C SER A 207 -5.43 9.03 -26.49
N LYS A 208 -4.61 10.06 -26.21
CA LYS A 208 -3.31 10.25 -26.87
C LYS A 208 -2.31 9.18 -26.45
N SER A 209 -2.23 8.89 -25.15
CA SER A 209 -1.35 7.87 -24.58
C SER A 209 -1.73 6.46 -25.08
N ILE A 210 -3.03 6.15 -25.09
CA ILE A 210 -3.61 4.92 -25.65
C ILE A 210 -3.23 4.75 -27.11
N ARG A 211 -3.42 5.79 -27.95
CA ARG A 211 -3.07 5.74 -29.38
C ARG A 211 -1.58 5.52 -29.62
N ARG A 212 -0.73 6.05 -28.74
CA ARG A 212 0.73 5.84 -28.76
C ARG A 212 1.17 4.51 -28.15
N ARG A 213 0.22 3.69 -27.66
CA ARG A 213 0.48 2.40 -26.98
C ARG A 213 1.44 2.54 -25.79
N ILE A 214 1.39 3.67 -25.11
CA ILE A 214 2.17 3.88 -23.89
C ILE A 214 1.59 2.97 -22.80
N ARG A 215 2.47 2.27 -22.08
CA ARG A 215 2.08 1.40 -20.96
C ARG A 215 1.41 2.25 -19.88
N ARG A 216 0.24 1.81 -19.41
CA ARG A 216 -0.55 2.52 -18.39
C ARG A 216 -1.23 1.57 -17.43
N ARG A 217 -1.68 2.11 -16.30
CA ARG A 217 -2.54 1.40 -15.34
C ARG A 217 -3.99 1.38 -15.84
N SER A 218 -4.79 0.46 -15.30
CA SER A 218 -6.21 0.40 -15.64
C SER A 218 -6.95 1.64 -15.19
N MET A 219 -7.87 2.11 -16.02
CA MET A 219 -8.78 3.20 -15.67
C MET A 219 -9.52 2.88 -14.37
N TYR A 220 -10.01 1.64 -14.24
CA TYR A 220 -10.67 1.17 -13.02
C TYR A 220 -9.80 1.41 -11.78
N ARG A 221 -8.53 1.00 -11.82
CA ARG A 221 -7.61 1.14 -10.68
C ARG A 221 -7.31 2.60 -10.38
N GLU A 222 -7.03 3.40 -11.40
CA GLU A 222 -6.72 4.82 -11.23
C GLU A 222 -7.88 5.57 -10.56
N ILE A 223 -9.10 5.37 -11.05
CA ILE A 223 -10.30 6.02 -10.49
C ILE A 223 -10.64 5.44 -9.11
N LEU A 224 -10.51 4.11 -8.90
CA LEU A 224 -10.75 3.46 -7.61
C LEU A 224 -9.85 4.04 -6.51
N PHE A 225 -8.54 4.09 -6.74
CA PHE A 225 -7.60 4.53 -5.72
C PHE A 225 -7.72 6.03 -5.47
N LEU A 226 -7.95 6.81 -6.52
CA LEU A 226 -8.24 8.23 -6.36
C LEU A 226 -9.51 8.47 -5.53
N ALA A 227 -10.59 7.71 -5.78
CA ALA A 227 -11.82 7.81 -5.00
C ALA A 227 -11.61 7.42 -3.53
N ILE A 228 -10.82 6.38 -3.24
CA ILE A 228 -10.49 5.97 -1.86
C ILE A 228 -9.74 7.09 -1.13
N VAL A 229 -8.76 7.71 -1.77
CA VAL A 229 -7.96 8.78 -1.14
C VAL A 229 -8.76 10.07 -1.00
N ALA A 230 -9.54 10.45 -2.02
CA ALA A 230 -10.35 11.67 -2.00
C ALA A 230 -11.51 11.62 -0.99
N LEU A 231 -12.26 10.50 -0.95
CA LEU A 231 -13.42 10.36 -0.05
C LEU A 231 -13.02 9.91 1.37
N GLY A 232 -11.85 9.27 1.50
CA GLY A 232 -11.42 8.58 2.71
C GLY A 232 -11.99 7.16 2.81
N ARG A 233 -11.23 6.26 3.42
CA ARG A 233 -11.59 4.83 3.52
C ARG A 233 -12.91 4.58 4.27
N ASP A 234 -13.25 5.42 5.24
CA ASP A 234 -14.45 5.26 6.07
C ASP A 234 -15.74 5.55 5.30
N LYS A 235 -15.67 6.42 4.28
CA LYS A 235 -16.82 6.81 3.46
C LYS A 235 -16.93 6.02 2.15
N PHE A 236 -15.87 5.30 1.78
CA PHE A 236 -15.79 4.61 0.50
C PHE A 236 -16.33 3.18 0.57
N SER A 237 -17.33 2.86 -0.26
CA SER A 237 -17.85 1.49 -0.42
C SER A 237 -17.40 0.88 -1.74
N HIS A 238 -16.57 -0.17 -1.65
CA HIS A 238 -16.08 -0.92 -2.82
C HIS A 238 -17.22 -1.52 -3.66
N ASP A 239 -18.24 -2.08 -3.02
CA ASP A 239 -19.33 -2.77 -3.72
C ASP A 239 -20.23 -1.79 -4.49
N VAL A 240 -20.45 -0.60 -3.92
CA VAL A 240 -21.18 0.48 -4.60
C VAL A 240 -20.37 0.98 -5.78
N PHE A 241 -19.07 1.25 -5.57
CA PHE A 241 -18.19 1.72 -6.63
C PHE A 241 -18.12 0.73 -7.80
N ASP A 242 -17.92 -0.56 -7.55
CA ASP A 242 -17.82 -1.59 -8.60
C ASP A 242 -19.08 -1.66 -9.45
N ARG A 243 -20.26 -1.59 -8.81
CA ARG A 243 -21.55 -1.60 -9.48
C ARG A 243 -21.71 -0.36 -10.36
N GLU A 244 -21.48 0.82 -9.81
CA GLU A 244 -21.63 2.08 -10.57
C GLU A 244 -20.61 2.19 -11.70
N TYR A 245 -19.35 1.80 -11.46
CA TYR A 245 -18.33 1.74 -12.50
C TYR A 245 -18.75 0.80 -13.64
N ASN A 246 -19.23 -0.40 -13.32
CA ASN A 246 -19.69 -1.36 -14.32
C ASN A 246 -20.91 -0.83 -15.10
N ASN A 247 -21.85 -0.17 -14.42
CA ASN A 247 -23.02 0.47 -15.04
C ASN A 247 -22.60 1.53 -16.07
N VAL A 248 -21.65 2.40 -15.72
CA VAL A 248 -21.11 3.41 -16.65
C VAL A 248 -20.34 2.75 -17.79
N PHE A 249 -19.48 1.78 -17.48
CA PHE A 249 -18.66 1.07 -18.46
C PHE A 249 -19.50 0.39 -19.54
N GLN A 250 -20.66 -0.17 -19.16
CA GLN A 250 -21.61 -0.76 -20.09
C GLN A 250 -22.32 0.26 -20.98
N LYS A 251 -22.40 1.54 -20.58
CA LYS A 251 -23.04 2.63 -21.33
C LYS A 251 -22.06 3.40 -22.24
N LEU A 252 -20.80 2.98 -22.33
CA LEU A 252 -19.82 3.61 -23.21
C LEU A 252 -20.23 3.45 -24.69
N ASN A 253 -20.03 4.51 -25.47
CA ASN A 253 -20.31 4.50 -26.91
C ASN A 253 -19.17 3.83 -27.70
N ASP A 254 -19.40 3.52 -28.98
CA ASP A 254 -18.43 2.77 -29.79
C ASP A 254 -17.08 3.46 -29.92
N LYS A 255 -17.06 4.80 -30.04
CA LYS A 255 -15.82 5.59 -30.10
C LYS A 255 -15.00 5.45 -28.82
N GLN A 256 -15.65 5.42 -27.65
CA GLN A 256 -15.00 5.19 -26.37
C GLN A 256 -14.53 3.75 -26.22
N ARG A 257 -15.31 2.77 -26.67
CA ARG A 257 -14.95 1.35 -26.63
C ARG A 257 -13.70 1.02 -27.44
N GLN A 258 -13.43 1.78 -28.51
CA GLN A 258 -12.20 1.62 -29.29
C GLN A 258 -10.93 2.12 -28.56
N LEU A 259 -11.09 2.90 -27.49
CA LEU A 259 -9.96 3.46 -26.71
C LEU A 259 -9.67 2.67 -25.43
N ILE A 260 -10.60 1.85 -24.95
CA ILE A 260 -10.43 1.07 -23.72
C ILE A 260 -9.83 -0.31 -24.00
N CYS A 261 -9.14 -0.87 -23.01
CA CYS A 261 -8.57 -2.21 -23.05
C CYS A 261 -9.30 -3.14 -22.07
N ASP A 262 -9.14 -4.46 -22.21
CA ASP A 262 -9.82 -5.41 -21.33
C ASP A 262 -9.44 -5.27 -19.85
N PHE A 263 -8.21 -4.82 -19.57
CA PHE A 263 -7.78 -4.55 -18.19
C PHE A 263 -8.44 -3.31 -17.56
N ASP A 264 -9.17 -2.48 -18.33
CA ASP A 264 -9.96 -1.34 -17.81
C ASP A 264 -11.32 -1.78 -17.23
N ARG A 265 -11.70 -3.05 -17.36
CA ARG A 265 -12.95 -3.58 -16.79
C ARG A 265 -12.90 -3.66 -15.27
N CYS A 266 -14.08 -3.68 -14.65
CA CYS A 266 -14.23 -4.05 -13.25
C CYS A 266 -13.62 -5.44 -12.99
N PRO A 267 -13.01 -5.70 -11.81
CA PRO A 267 -12.48 -7.01 -11.45
C PRO A 267 -13.53 -8.12 -11.58
N SER A 268 -13.07 -9.33 -11.90
CA SER A 268 -13.93 -10.51 -11.91
C SER A 268 -14.48 -10.82 -10.52
N LEU A 269 -15.57 -11.59 -10.45
CA LEU A 269 -16.14 -12.03 -9.18
C LEU A 269 -15.09 -12.72 -8.28
N ALA A 270 -14.24 -13.57 -8.87
CA ALA A 270 -13.14 -14.20 -8.15
C ALA A 270 -12.16 -13.17 -7.56
N ALA A 271 -11.80 -12.14 -8.33
CA ALA A 271 -10.92 -11.07 -7.85
C ALA A 271 -11.57 -10.22 -6.74
N VAL A 272 -12.88 -9.93 -6.86
CA VAL A 272 -13.65 -9.24 -5.80
C VAL A 272 -13.68 -10.07 -4.51
N MET A 273 -13.88 -11.40 -4.62
CA MET A 273 -13.84 -12.30 -3.46
C MET A 273 -12.44 -12.35 -2.84
N CYS A 274 -11.38 -12.42 -3.64
CA CYS A 274 -10.00 -12.32 -3.15
C CYS A 274 -9.75 -11.02 -2.39
N ARG A 275 -10.26 -9.88 -2.89
CA ARG A 275 -10.14 -8.57 -2.21
C ARG A 275 -10.82 -8.56 -0.84
N ARG A 276 -11.89 -9.35 -0.63
CA ARG A 276 -12.58 -9.49 0.66
C ARG A 276 -11.89 -10.45 1.62
N LEU A 277 -11.27 -11.51 1.10
CA LEU A 277 -10.60 -12.53 1.91
C LEU A 277 -9.21 -12.10 2.40
N PHE A 278 -8.48 -11.37 1.56
CA PHE A 278 -7.15 -10.88 1.93
C PHE A 278 -7.23 -9.55 2.68
N SER A 279 -6.23 -9.33 3.54
CA SER A 279 -6.00 -8.04 4.19
C SER A 279 -5.96 -6.92 3.16
N SER A 280 -6.59 -5.78 3.50
CA SER A 280 -6.52 -4.60 2.66
C SER A 280 -5.06 -4.17 2.50
N LEU A 281 -4.66 -3.90 1.27
CA LEU A 281 -3.39 -3.26 0.98
C LEU A 281 -3.49 -1.76 1.28
N GLU A 282 -2.41 -1.20 1.75
CA GLU A 282 -2.23 0.23 2.00
C GLU A 282 -1.94 0.96 0.67
N LEU A 283 -2.39 2.21 0.58
CA LEU A 283 -2.07 3.13 -0.53
C LEU A 283 -0.89 4.00 -0.10
#